data_AF-A0A7S2XI32-F1
#
_entry.id   AF-A0A7S2XI32-F1
#
_cell.length_a   1.000
_cell.length_b   1.000
_cell.length_c   1.000
_cell.angle_alpha   90.00
_cell.angle_beta   90.00
_cell.angle_gamma   90.00
#
_symmetry.space_group_name_H-M   'P 1'
#
loop_
_entity.id
_entity.type
_entity.pdbx_description
1 polymer ?
#
loop_
_entity_poly.entity_id
_entity_poly.type
_entity_poly.pdbx_seq_one_letter_code
_entity_poly.pdbx_strand_id
1 'polypeptide(L)'
;VGDSLLRQNVADCTKLQGDVESMDEKEWRDEAVGIILGATVLLGDDPWLLGSGEGPMAARSALSTTLAPLYSSYVTARVQMAKMEEHYITLHQADLDEVREEISATDLEEEMSSASSLGRVNVHSALVCLGGLLQQCLSSLKLLFESVGTNGTTQEVTPDVAALLEEARLLLLCVCHLLTDDNAGETPMIPEAIVRASSVSESPSAYETCHAITSLVSSLMSLAEFQASKVTQFPADPRLSPLLAKTLLWFFHRWAPAYVLPSTVEYNASGSGENGVLSIWNSGESSQQAVALCISLCLHYHCSWPQEKQVQEEAASLLLALSKRGKPMRSVLVQTPSFCQLVSLHAITAGIRHNAAQLEVETAIAAFPGLQGSPTPPTN
;
A
#
# COMPACT_ATOMS: atom_id res chain seq x y z
N VAL A 1 16.93 -19.80 -13.03
CA VAL A 1 18.00 -19.17 -12.24
C VAL A 1 17.41 -18.32 -11.12
N GLY A 2 16.66 -17.25 -11.42
CA GLY A 2 16.04 -16.38 -10.39
C GLY A 2 15.30 -17.12 -9.26
N ASP A 3 14.36 -18.02 -9.59
CA ASP A 3 13.64 -18.83 -8.58
C ASP A 3 14.58 -19.65 -7.67
N SER A 4 15.69 -20.16 -8.21
CA SER A 4 16.67 -20.90 -7.41
C SER A 4 17.44 -20.00 -6.45
N LEU A 5 17.78 -18.77 -6.88
CA LEU A 5 18.47 -17.79 -6.04
C LEU A 5 17.57 -17.37 -4.87
N LEU A 6 16.30 -17.04 -5.17
CA LEU A 6 15.30 -16.67 -4.17
C LEU A 6 15.08 -17.77 -3.13
N ARG A 7 14.95 -19.03 -3.57
CA ARG A 7 14.80 -20.16 -2.64
C ARG A 7 16.02 -20.38 -1.77
N GLN A 8 17.23 -20.17 -2.31
CA GLN A 8 18.45 -20.27 -1.53
C GLN A 8 18.53 -19.15 -0.49
N ASN A 9 18.14 -17.91 -0.84
CA ASN A 9 18.07 -16.80 0.11
C ASN A 9 17.10 -17.11 1.26
N VAL A 10 15.91 -17.61 0.95
CA VAL A 10 14.92 -18.03 1.96
C VAL A 10 15.46 -19.16 2.84
N ALA A 11 16.11 -20.16 2.24
CA ALA A 11 16.66 -21.29 2.98
C ALA A 11 17.76 -20.86 3.96
N ASP A 12 18.65 -19.96 3.55
CA ASP A 12 19.73 -19.44 4.39
C ASP A 12 19.17 -18.52 5.49
N CYS A 13 18.25 -17.61 5.15
CA CYS A 13 17.53 -16.78 6.11
C CYS A 13 16.80 -17.65 7.15
N THR A 14 16.18 -18.74 6.70
CA THR A 14 15.51 -19.72 7.59
C THR A 14 16.49 -20.40 8.54
N LYS A 15 17.62 -20.87 8.00
CA LYS A 15 18.69 -21.51 8.78
C LYS A 15 19.27 -20.57 9.84
N LEU A 16 19.38 -19.29 9.51
CA LEU A 16 19.91 -18.23 10.36
C LEU A 16 18.83 -17.52 11.20
N GLN A 17 17.59 -18.03 11.18
CA GLN A 17 16.48 -17.51 11.98
C GLN A 17 16.22 -16.00 11.76
N GLY A 18 16.46 -15.50 10.54
CA GLY A 18 16.27 -14.09 10.19
C GLY A 18 17.51 -13.21 10.32
N ASP A 19 18.66 -13.73 10.76
CA ASP A 19 19.92 -12.99 10.74
C ASP A 19 20.45 -12.86 9.30
N VAL A 20 19.98 -11.84 8.59
CA VAL A 20 20.35 -11.57 7.20
C VAL A 20 21.78 -11.08 7.06
N GLU A 21 22.38 -10.50 8.09
CA GLU A 21 23.77 -10.01 8.07
C GLU A 21 24.76 -11.18 8.05
N SER A 22 24.38 -12.30 8.67
CA SER A 22 25.16 -13.54 8.66
C SER A 22 24.97 -14.41 7.41
N MET A 23 24.15 -13.97 6.44
CA MET A 23 23.93 -14.74 5.20
C MET A 23 25.15 -14.64 4.27
N ASP A 24 25.92 -15.72 4.20
CA ASP A 24 26.98 -15.87 3.21
C ASP A 24 26.43 -15.61 1.80
N GLU A 25 27.19 -14.90 0.96
CA GLU A 25 26.87 -14.80 -0.48
C GLU A 25 25.52 -14.10 -0.80
N LYS A 26 24.88 -13.41 0.16
CA LYS A 26 23.61 -12.70 -0.07
C LYS A 26 23.74 -11.58 -1.11
N GLU A 27 24.77 -10.75 -0.98
CA GLU A 27 24.95 -9.55 -1.81
C GLU A 27 24.96 -9.86 -3.31
N TRP A 28 25.78 -10.83 -3.75
CA TRP A 28 25.83 -11.18 -5.18
C TRP A 28 24.54 -11.83 -5.68
N ARG A 29 23.83 -12.56 -4.81
CA ARG A 29 22.54 -13.18 -5.18
C ARG A 29 21.48 -12.12 -5.38
N ASP A 30 21.44 -11.12 -4.51
CA ASP A 30 20.51 -9.99 -4.62
C ASP A 30 20.83 -9.16 -5.86
N GLU A 31 22.12 -8.90 -6.14
CA GLU A 31 22.55 -8.24 -7.39
C GLU A 31 22.13 -9.04 -8.62
N ALA A 32 22.32 -10.36 -8.62
CA ALA A 32 21.92 -11.23 -9.73
C ALA A 32 20.39 -11.25 -9.93
N VAL A 33 19.61 -11.25 -8.85
CA VAL A 33 18.15 -11.11 -8.90
C VAL A 33 17.77 -9.75 -9.47
N GLY A 34 18.40 -8.66 -9.00
CA GLY A 34 18.20 -7.31 -9.51
C GLY A 34 18.46 -7.18 -11.01
N ILE A 35 19.55 -7.76 -11.51
CA ILE A 35 19.85 -7.81 -12.96
C ILE A 35 18.77 -8.56 -13.74
N ILE A 36 18.26 -9.68 -13.21
CA ILE A 36 17.19 -10.46 -13.84
C ILE A 36 15.87 -9.67 -13.86
N LEU A 37 15.55 -8.95 -12.77
CA LEU A 37 14.39 -8.06 -12.71
C LEU A 37 14.53 -6.92 -13.71
N GLY A 38 15.69 -6.25 -13.77
CA GLY A 38 15.96 -5.20 -14.75
C GLY A 38 15.84 -5.67 -16.20
N ALA A 39 16.33 -6.88 -16.52
CA ALA A 39 16.12 -7.47 -17.85
C ALA A 39 14.63 -7.71 -18.14
N THR A 40 13.84 -8.07 -17.13
CA THR A 40 12.40 -8.28 -17.27
C THR A 40 11.65 -6.96 -17.50
N VAL A 41 12.04 -5.88 -16.83
CA VAL A 41 11.51 -4.52 -17.07
C VAL A 41 11.70 -4.16 -18.55
N LEU A 42 12.93 -4.29 -19.07
CA LEU A 42 13.23 -3.98 -20.47
C LEU A 42 12.44 -4.83 -21.47
N LEU A 43 12.15 -6.09 -21.14
CA LEU A 43 11.35 -6.97 -21.98
C LEU A 43 9.86 -6.67 -21.86
N GLY A 44 9.33 -6.45 -20.66
CA GLY A 44 7.91 -6.29 -20.37
C GLY A 44 7.36 -4.93 -20.79
N ASP A 45 8.19 -3.89 -20.71
CA ASP A 45 7.81 -2.51 -20.98
C ASP A 45 8.22 -2.05 -22.40
N ASP A 46 8.65 -2.98 -23.28
CA ASP A 46 8.98 -2.67 -24.67
C ASP A 46 7.72 -2.18 -25.44
N PRO A 47 7.72 -0.97 -26.04
CA PRO A 47 6.59 -0.45 -26.79
C PRO A 47 6.11 -1.35 -27.95
N TRP A 48 6.97 -2.19 -28.50
CA TRP A 48 6.60 -3.18 -29.51
C TRP A 48 5.58 -4.19 -28.97
N LEU A 49 5.64 -4.52 -27.68
CA LEU A 49 4.65 -5.36 -27.00
C LEU A 49 3.30 -4.67 -26.83
N LEU A 50 3.11 -3.41 -27.22
CA LEU A 50 1.79 -2.77 -27.23
C LEU A 50 1.04 -3.03 -28.55
N GLY A 51 1.72 -3.58 -29.58
CA GLY A 51 1.12 -3.84 -30.88
C GLY A 51 0.01 -4.90 -30.87
N SER A 52 -0.94 -4.78 -31.80
CA SER A 52 -2.06 -5.72 -31.98
C SER A 52 -1.79 -6.87 -32.97
N GLY A 53 -0.55 -6.97 -33.49
CA GLY A 53 -0.16 -8.04 -34.41
C GLY A 53 0.07 -9.39 -33.74
N GLU A 54 0.10 -10.47 -34.54
CA GLU A 54 0.36 -11.84 -34.06
C GLU A 54 1.69 -11.97 -33.32
N GLY A 55 2.74 -11.29 -33.80
CA GLY A 55 4.08 -11.30 -33.18
C GLY A 55 4.07 -10.78 -31.73
N PRO A 56 3.65 -9.52 -31.49
CA PRO A 56 3.49 -8.98 -30.14
C PRO A 56 2.59 -9.83 -29.23
N MET A 57 1.46 -10.33 -29.74
CA MET A 57 0.57 -11.21 -28.97
C MET A 57 1.26 -12.51 -28.52
N ALA A 58 1.97 -13.18 -29.44
CA ALA A 58 2.70 -14.40 -29.13
C ALA A 58 3.84 -14.15 -28.12
N ALA A 59 4.56 -13.04 -28.26
CA ALA A 59 5.61 -12.64 -27.32
C ALA A 59 5.04 -12.36 -25.92
N ARG A 60 3.93 -11.60 -25.82
CA ARG A 60 3.24 -11.36 -24.54
C ARG A 60 2.81 -12.69 -23.89
N SER A 61 2.23 -13.60 -24.66
CA SER A 61 1.82 -14.92 -24.15
C SER A 61 3.00 -15.76 -23.65
N ALA A 62 4.13 -15.75 -24.39
CA ALA A 62 5.35 -16.44 -24.00
C ALA A 62 5.96 -15.85 -22.70
N LEU A 63 6.03 -14.52 -22.60
CA LEU A 63 6.49 -13.82 -21.40
C LEU A 63 5.58 -14.12 -20.21
N SER A 64 4.26 -14.02 -20.40
CA SER A 64 3.25 -14.33 -19.38
C SER A 64 3.40 -15.75 -18.84
N THR A 65 3.61 -16.74 -19.70
CA THR A 65 3.77 -18.14 -19.31
C THR A 65 5.09 -18.40 -18.60
N THR A 66 6.17 -17.77 -19.08
CA THR A 66 7.54 -18.05 -18.60
C THR A 66 7.85 -17.30 -17.31
N LEU A 67 7.35 -16.07 -17.17
CA LEU A 67 7.75 -15.14 -16.12
C LEU A 67 6.76 -15.06 -14.96
N ALA A 68 5.46 -15.37 -15.16
CA ALA A 68 4.47 -15.30 -14.07
C ALA A 68 4.86 -16.10 -12.80
N PRO A 69 5.44 -17.30 -12.88
CA PRO A 69 5.88 -18.02 -11.68
C PRO A 69 6.97 -17.27 -10.90
N LEU A 70 7.82 -16.51 -11.59
CA LEU A 70 8.93 -15.79 -10.96
C LEU A 70 8.43 -14.67 -10.05
N TYR A 71 7.36 -13.96 -10.44
CA TYR A 71 6.75 -12.93 -9.57
C TYR A 71 6.24 -13.55 -8.26
N SER A 72 5.56 -14.69 -8.35
CA SER A 72 5.01 -15.37 -7.19
C SER A 72 6.11 -15.85 -6.24
N SER A 73 7.20 -16.42 -6.80
CA SER A 73 8.39 -16.79 -6.04
C SER A 73 9.06 -15.57 -5.39
N TYR A 74 9.19 -14.47 -6.12
CA TYR A 74 9.77 -13.23 -5.61
C TYR A 74 8.99 -12.69 -4.41
N VAL A 75 7.68 -12.45 -4.57
CA VAL A 75 6.85 -11.88 -3.49
C VAL A 75 6.86 -12.79 -2.27
N THR A 76 6.70 -14.10 -2.47
CA THR A 76 6.68 -15.06 -1.36
C THR A 76 8.00 -15.09 -0.62
N ALA A 77 9.13 -15.13 -1.36
CA ALA A 77 10.46 -15.11 -0.76
C ALA A 77 10.73 -13.81 0.00
N ARG A 78 10.43 -12.65 -0.61
CA ARG A 78 10.72 -11.34 -0.03
C ARG A 78 9.89 -11.08 1.22
N VAL A 79 8.60 -11.40 1.19
CA VAL A 79 7.71 -11.27 2.36
C VAL A 79 8.13 -12.22 3.48
N GLN A 80 8.49 -13.46 3.15
CA GLN A 80 8.97 -14.42 4.14
C GLN A 80 10.28 -13.97 4.79
N MET A 81 11.25 -13.50 4.01
CA MET A 81 12.52 -13.02 4.52
C MET A 81 12.34 -11.77 5.40
N ALA A 82 11.58 -10.78 4.94
CA ALA A 82 11.31 -9.55 5.72
C ALA A 82 10.65 -9.87 7.07
N LYS A 83 9.68 -10.79 7.07
CA LYS A 83 9.04 -11.28 8.30
C LYS A 83 10.04 -11.90 9.29
N MET A 84 10.98 -12.70 8.78
CA MET A 84 11.99 -13.35 9.62
C MET A 84 13.03 -12.36 10.14
N GLU A 85 13.47 -11.44 9.28
CA GLU A 85 14.40 -10.37 9.61
C GLU A 85 13.84 -9.47 10.71
N GLU A 86 12.60 -9.00 10.57
CA GLU A 86 11.95 -8.17 11.59
C GLU A 86 11.79 -8.91 12.93
N HIS A 87 11.43 -10.19 12.88
CA HIS A 87 11.39 -11.03 14.07
C HIS A 87 12.76 -11.09 14.76
N TYR A 88 13.84 -11.29 13.98
CA TYR A 88 15.20 -11.36 14.49
C TYR A 88 15.65 -10.03 15.12
N ILE A 89 15.43 -8.91 14.43
CA ILE A 89 15.77 -7.56 14.88
C ILE A 89 15.08 -7.26 16.21
N THR A 90 13.76 -7.49 16.28
CA THR A 90 12.97 -7.24 17.50
C THR A 90 13.40 -8.13 18.66
N LEU A 91 13.68 -9.41 18.40
CA LEU A 91 14.09 -10.37 19.44
C LEU A 91 15.46 -10.02 20.04
N HIS A 92 16.40 -9.57 19.21
CA HIS A 92 17.77 -9.27 19.63
C HIS A 92 17.98 -7.81 20.01
N GLN A 93 16.94 -6.96 19.89
CA GLN A 93 17.03 -5.51 20.05
C GLN A 93 18.17 -4.93 19.21
N ALA A 94 18.30 -5.45 17.99
CA ALA A 94 19.32 -4.97 17.05
C ALA A 94 18.94 -3.56 16.61
N ASP A 95 19.83 -2.60 16.82
CA ASP A 95 19.63 -1.22 16.41
C ASP A 95 20.18 -1.05 14.99
N LEU A 96 19.33 -0.67 14.05
CA LEU A 96 19.75 -0.21 12.74
C LEU A 96 19.95 1.31 12.84
N ASP A 97 21.12 1.81 12.41
CA ASP A 97 21.27 3.26 12.35
C ASP A 97 20.34 3.85 11.26
N GLU A 98 19.87 5.09 11.50
CA GLU A 98 18.88 5.78 10.65
C GLU A 98 19.32 5.85 9.17
N VAL A 99 20.62 5.96 8.91
CA VAL A 99 21.17 6.03 7.54
C VAL A 99 21.02 4.68 6.83
N ARG A 100 21.28 3.57 7.53
CA ARG A 100 21.09 2.22 6.99
C ARG A 100 19.63 1.93 6.69
N GLU A 101 18.71 2.40 7.53
CA GLU A 101 17.26 2.26 7.28
C GLU A 101 16.84 3.03 6.02
N GLU A 102 17.31 4.26 5.84
CA GLU A 102 17.02 5.09 4.65
C GLU A 102 17.55 4.45 3.35
N ILE A 103 18.79 3.94 3.37
CA ILE A 103 19.39 3.25 2.22
C ILE A 103 18.56 2.01 1.89
N SER A 104 18.26 1.18 2.90
CA SER A 104 17.50 -0.06 2.70
C SER A 104 16.08 0.19 2.18
N ALA A 105 15.45 1.28 2.61
CA ALA A 105 14.13 1.69 2.11
C ALA A 105 14.18 2.11 0.64
N THR A 106 15.23 2.82 0.23
CA THR A 106 15.42 3.26 -1.17
C THR A 106 15.68 2.05 -2.07
N ASP A 107 16.60 1.16 -1.67
CA ASP A 107 16.91 -0.06 -2.42
C ASP A 107 15.68 -0.95 -2.60
N LEU A 108 14.87 -1.09 -1.53
CA LEU A 108 13.62 -1.84 -1.57
C LEU A 108 12.61 -1.22 -2.55
N GLU A 109 12.51 0.11 -2.61
CA GLU A 109 11.61 0.80 -3.54
C GLU A 109 11.99 0.56 -5.00
N GLU A 110 13.28 0.66 -5.34
CA GLU A 110 13.80 0.38 -6.69
C GLU A 110 13.59 -1.09 -7.09
N GLU A 111 13.86 -2.02 -6.17
CA GLU A 111 13.64 -3.44 -6.36
C GLU A 111 12.15 -3.75 -6.61
N MET A 112 11.25 -3.19 -5.78
CA MET A 112 9.80 -3.39 -5.89
C MET A 112 9.22 -2.77 -7.16
N SER A 113 9.75 -1.62 -7.60
CA SER A 113 9.42 -1.03 -8.89
C SER A 113 9.74 -2.00 -10.03
N SER A 114 10.96 -2.56 -10.04
CA SER A 114 11.39 -3.54 -11.06
C SER A 114 10.59 -4.85 -11.00
N ALA A 115 10.31 -5.36 -9.79
CA ALA A 115 9.50 -6.54 -9.59
C ALA A 115 8.04 -6.34 -10.05
N SER A 116 7.52 -5.10 -9.97
CA SER A 116 6.17 -4.80 -10.41
C SER A 116 5.99 -4.96 -11.93
N SER A 117 6.98 -4.57 -12.74
CA SER A 117 6.96 -4.83 -14.20
C SER A 117 6.89 -6.33 -14.48
N LEU A 118 7.64 -7.15 -13.73
CA LEU A 118 7.54 -8.62 -13.79
C LEU A 118 6.13 -9.12 -13.43
N GLY A 119 5.50 -8.57 -12.38
CA GLY A 119 4.11 -8.91 -12.03
C GLY A 119 3.10 -8.50 -13.10
N ARG A 120 3.31 -7.36 -13.75
CA ARG A 120 2.44 -6.81 -14.80
C ARG A 120 2.48 -7.59 -16.11
N VAL A 121 3.51 -8.40 -16.34
CA VAL A 121 3.54 -9.38 -17.45
C VAL A 121 2.41 -10.41 -17.33
N ASN A 122 1.93 -10.71 -16.12
CA ASN A 122 0.72 -11.49 -15.88
C ASN A 122 -0.03 -10.99 -14.64
N VAL A 123 -0.74 -9.88 -14.84
CA VAL A 123 -1.50 -9.19 -13.79
C VAL A 123 -2.43 -10.13 -13.03
N HIS A 124 -3.18 -10.99 -13.73
CA HIS A 124 -4.13 -11.90 -13.08
C HIS A 124 -3.43 -12.86 -12.11
N SER A 125 -2.36 -13.53 -12.57
CA SER A 125 -1.59 -14.46 -11.72
C SER A 125 -0.94 -13.73 -10.54
N ALA A 126 -0.42 -12.52 -10.75
CA ALA A 126 0.17 -11.69 -9.71
C ALA A 126 -0.85 -11.31 -8.63
N LEU A 127 -2.07 -10.90 -9.04
CA LEU A 127 -3.16 -10.56 -8.13
C LEU A 127 -3.66 -11.77 -7.34
N VAL A 128 -3.75 -12.95 -7.96
CA VAL A 128 -4.16 -14.18 -7.27
C VAL A 128 -3.13 -14.56 -6.20
N CYS A 129 -1.83 -14.46 -6.51
CA CYS A 129 -0.76 -14.71 -5.55
C CYS A 129 -0.82 -13.73 -4.37
N LEU A 130 -0.84 -12.42 -4.65
CA LEU A 130 -0.92 -11.38 -3.62
C LEU A 130 -2.19 -11.47 -2.79
N GLY A 131 -3.34 -11.70 -3.44
CA GLY A 131 -4.62 -11.85 -2.75
C GLY A 131 -4.62 -13.03 -1.77
N GLY A 132 -4.03 -14.15 -2.16
CA GLY A 132 -3.87 -15.32 -1.28
C GLY A 132 -2.99 -15.04 -0.05
N LEU A 133 -1.83 -14.42 -0.25
CA LEU A 133 -0.91 -14.05 0.85
C LEU A 133 -1.54 -12.99 1.77
N LEU A 134 -2.14 -11.95 1.19
CA LEU A 134 -2.78 -10.87 1.93
C LEU A 134 -3.96 -11.40 2.76
N GLN A 135 -4.80 -12.28 2.22
CA GLN A 135 -5.92 -12.85 2.98
C GLN A 135 -5.44 -13.62 4.23
N GLN A 136 -4.34 -14.35 4.13
CA GLN A 136 -3.75 -15.06 5.27
C GLN A 136 -3.23 -14.07 6.32
N CYS A 137 -2.44 -13.08 5.89
CA CYS A 137 -1.92 -12.04 6.78
C CYS A 137 -3.04 -11.24 7.47
N LEU A 138 -4.06 -10.80 6.72
CA LEU A 138 -5.19 -10.03 7.24
C LEU A 138 -5.98 -10.78 8.31
N SER A 139 -6.09 -12.11 8.21
CA SER A 139 -6.79 -12.90 9.22
C SER A 139 -6.11 -12.82 10.59
N SER A 140 -4.78 -12.90 10.62
CA SER A 140 -3.97 -12.75 11.83
C SER A 140 -3.96 -11.31 12.33
N LEU A 141 -3.84 -10.34 11.42
CA LEU A 141 -3.81 -8.92 11.75
C LEU A 141 -5.14 -8.44 12.37
N LYS A 142 -6.26 -8.98 11.88
CA LYS A 142 -7.58 -8.73 12.46
C LYS A 142 -7.65 -9.19 13.92
N LEU A 143 -7.18 -10.40 14.22
CA LEU A 143 -7.14 -10.92 15.59
C LEU A 143 -6.26 -10.06 16.50
N LEU A 144 -5.10 -9.61 15.99
CA LEU A 144 -4.23 -8.67 16.70
C LEU A 144 -4.98 -7.39 17.07
N PHE A 145 -5.60 -6.72 16.11
CA PHE A 145 -6.32 -5.46 16.34
C PHE A 145 -7.60 -5.63 17.17
N GLU A 146 -8.26 -6.78 17.12
CA GLU A 146 -9.37 -7.10 18.02
C GLU A 146 -8.92 -7.16 19.48
N SER A 147 -7.69 -7.64 19.74
CA SER A 147 -7.10 -7.67 21.08
C SER A 147 -6.60 -6.30 21.58
N VAL A 148 -6.58 -5.27 20.73
CA VAL A 148 -6.25 -3.90 21.15
C VAL A 148 -7.28 -3.36 22.14
N GLY A 149 -6.79 -2.80 23.25
CA GLY A 149 -7.61 -2.34 24.38
C GLY A 149 -8.08 -3.43 25.34
N THR A 150 -7.77 -4.70 25.07
CA THR A 150 -8.04 -5.79 26.02
C THR A 150 -7.00 -5.75 27.15
N ASN A 151 -7.44 -5.86 28.41
CA ASN A 151 -6.64 -5.85 29.64
C ASN A 151 -6.12 -4.49 30.14
N GLY A 152 -6.59 -3.37 29.61
CA GLY A 152 -6.41 -2.02 30.19
C GLY A 152 -4.96 -1.51 30.33
N THR A 153 -3.99 -2.28 29.83
CA THR A 153 -2.56 -1.96 29.85
C THR A 153 -2.04 -2.00 28.42
N THR A 154 -1.20 -1.02 28.06
CA THR A 154 -0.52 -0.98 26.76
C THR A 154 0.36 -2.23 26.64
N GLN A 155 0.08 -3.07 25.64
CA GLN A 155 0.88 -4.26 25.39
C GLN A 155 2.09 -3.89 24.54
N GLU A 156 3.26 -4.41 24.91
CA GLU A 156 4.47 -4.28 24.11
C GLU A 156 4.35 -5.06 22.79
N VAL A 157 5.10 -4.60 21.78
CA VAL A 157 5.20 -5.30 20.50
C VAL A 157 6.17 -6.47 20.67
N THR A 158 5.64 -7.69 20.63
CA THR A 158 6.48 -8.90 20.64
C THR A 158 7.11 -9.13 19.26
N PRO A 159 8.18 -9.95 19.16
CA PRO A 159 8.77 -10.31 17.87
C PRO A 159 7.76 -10.87 16.86
N ASP A 160 6.80 -11.69 17.30
CA ASP A 160 5.72 -12.22 16.45
C ASP A 160 4.79 -11.12 15.91
N VAL A 161 4.50 -10.11 16.74
CA VAL A 161 3.65 -8.98 16.34
C VAL A 161 4.39 -8.08 15.36
N ALA A 162 5.67 -7.77 15.63
CA ALA A 162 6.52 -7.00 14.71
C ALA A 162 6.59 -7.69 13.34
N ALA A 163 6.90 -8.99 13.32
CA ALA A 163 6.95 -9.81 12.12
C ALA A 163 5.64 -9.82 11.33
N LEU A 164 4.48 -9.88 12.00
CA LEU A 164 3.17 -9.82 11.36
C LEU A 164 2.87 -8.43 10.77
N LEU A 165 3.25 -7.36 11.47
CA LEU A 165 3.09 -6.00 10.98
C LEU A 165 3.98 -5.75 9.75
N GLU A 166 5.19 -6.30 9.75
CA GLU A 166 6.10 -6.22 8.61
C GLU A 166 5.62 -7.04 7.41
N GLU A 167 5.11 -8.25 7.64
CA GLU A 167 4.44 -9.04 6.61
C GLU A 167 3.30 -8.25 5.94
N ALA A 168 2.46 -7.58 6.74
CA ALA A 168 1.38 -6.75 6.23
C ALA A 168 1.91 -5.55 5.42
N ARG A 169 2.96 -4.88 5.93
CA ARG A 169 3.59 -3.74 5.26
C ARG A 169 4.17 -4.12 3.90
N LEU A 170 4.94 -5.21 3.83
CA LEU A 170 5.56 -5.67 2.58
C LEU A 170 4.53 -6.12 1.55
N LEU A 171 3.47 -6.82 1.98
CA LEU A 171 2.37 -7.19 1.08
C LEU A 171 1.68 -5.96 0.52
N LEU A 172 1.44 -4.94 1.35
CA LEU A 172 0.86 -3.67 0.92
C LEU A 172 1.75 -2.93 -0.09
N LEU A 173 3.07 -2.91 0.12
CA LEU A 173 4.03 -2.36 -0.84
C LEU A 173 3.96 -3.10 -2.19
N CYS A 174 4.00 -4.44 -2.18
CA CYS A 174 3.89 -5.25 -3.40
C CYS A 174 2.58 -4.97 -4.16
N VAL A 175 1.46 -4.86 -3.43
CA VAL A 175 0.16 -4.49 -4.03
C VAL A 175 0.21 -3.10 -4.65
N CYS A 176 0.77 -2.13 -3.94
CA CYS A 176 0.86 -0.76 -4.41
C CYS A 176 1.69 -0.64 -5.69
N HIS A 177 2.91 -1.19 -5.69
CA HIS A 177 3.77 -1.18 -6.87
C HIS A 177 3.15 -1.93 -8.05
N LEU A 178 2.48 -3.07 -7.81
CA LEU A 178 1.79 -3.78 -8.88
C LEU A 178 0.70 -2.92 -9.54
N LEU A 179 -0.13 -2.25 -8.73
CA LEU A 179 -1.30 -1.52 -9.19
C LEU A 179 -1.01 -0.09 -9.63
N THR A 180 0.08 0.53 -9.20
CA THR A 180 0.30 1.97 -9.42
C THR A 180 1.71 2.26 -9.89
N ASP A 181 1.85 3.29 -10.74
CA ASP A 181 3.14 3.88 -11.09
C ASP A 181 3.50 4.99 -10.11
N ASP A 182 4.79 5.33 -10.06
CA ASP A 182 5.18 6.59 -9.44
C ASP A 182 4.71 7.73 -10.36
N ASN A 183 4.22 8.80 -9.76
CA ASN A 183 3.59 9.91 -10.46
C ASN A 183 4.13 11.26 -9.98
N ALA A 184 5.32 11.28 -9.38
CA ALA A 184 5.99 12.49 -8.93
C ALA A 184 6.13 13.52 -10.08
N GLY A 185 5.31 14.57 -10.03
CA GLY A 185 5.32 15.66 -11.01
C GLY A 185 4.46 15.44 -12.25
N GLU A 186 3.79 14.30 -12.36
CA GLU A 186 2.96 13.94 -13.51
C GLU A 186 1.49 13.73 -13.13
N THR A 187 0.64 13.49 -14.12
CA THR A 187 -0.75 13.12 -13.89
C THR A 187 -0.82 11.66 -13.45
N PRO A 188 -1.40 11.33 -12.28
CA PRO A 188 -1.57 9.95 -11.84
C PRO A 188 -2.40 9.12 -12.83
N MET A 189 -1.82 8.02 -13.31
CA MET A 189 -2.45 7.09 -14.26
C MET A 189 -2.41 5.65 -13.72
N ILE A 190 -3.35 4.83 -14.17
CA ILE A 190 -3.39 3.40 -13.99
C ILE A 190 -2.38 2.80 -14.98
N PRO A 191 -1.48 1.90 -14.56
CA PRO A 191 -0.50 1.28 -15.45
C PRO A 191 -1.19 0.61 -16.64
N GLU A 192 -0.64 0.78 -17.85
CA GLU A 192 -1.27 0.31 -19.08
C GLU A 192 -1.51 -1.21 -19.07
N ALA A 193 -0.58 -1.98 -18.49
CA ALA A 193 -0.71 -3.41 -18.32
C ALA A 193 -1.96 -3.80 -17.49
N ILE A 194 -2.32 -3.02 -16.48
CA ILE A 194 -3.52 -3.24 -15.67
C ILE A 194 -4.78 -2.93 -16.50
N VAL A 195 -4.79 -1.80 -17.22
CA VAL A 195 -5.92 -1.43 -18.08
C VAL A 195 -6.18 -2.52 -19.12
N ARG A 196 -5.14 -2.97 -19.83
CA ARG A 196 -5.18 -4.06 -20.80
C ARG A 196 -5.68 -5.37 -20.20
N ALA A 197 -5.07 -5.81 -19.10
CA ALA A 197 -5.44 -7.08 -18.47
C ALA A 197 -6.89 -7.09 -17.97
N SER A 198 -7.44 -5.91 -17.67
CA SER A 198 -8.82 -5.71 -17.24
C SER A 198 -9.81 -5.47 -18.40
N SER A 199 -9.33 -5.31 -19.63
CA SER A 199 -10.17 -5.01 -20.78
C SER A 199 -10.69 -6.30 -21.45
N VAL A 200 -12.01 -6.44 -21.53
CA VAL A 200 -12.68 -7.62 -22.12
C VAL A 200 -12.30 -7.82 -23.59
N SER A 201 -11.95 -6.74 -24.30
CA SER A 201 -11.49 -6.84 -25.70
C SER A 201 -10.06 -7.37 -25.83
N GLU A 202 -9.25 -7.29 -24.77
CA GLU A 202 -7.82 -7.61 -24.82
C GLU A 202 -7.44 -8.85 -24.00
N SER A 203 -8.28 -9.26 -23.05
CA SER A 203 -8.00 -10.39 -22.15
C SER A 203 -9.25 -11.24 -21.89
N PRO A 204 -9.18 -12.57 -22.06
CA PRO A 204 -10.28 -13.47 -21.71
C PRO A 204 -10.51 -13.56 -20.19
N SER A 205 -9.50 -13.23 -19.37
CA SER A 205 -9.57 -13.22 -17.91
C SER A 205 -9.87 -11.83 -17.32
N ALA A 206 -10.40 -10.91 -18.14
CA ALA A 206 -10.64 -9.53 -17.77
C ALA A 206 -11.58 -9.39 -16.57
N TYR A 207 -12.67 -10.17 -16.54
CA TYR A 207 -13.65 -10.11 -15.45
C TYR A 207 -13.04 -10.60 -14.12
N GLU A 208 -12.31 -11.70 -14.14
CA GLU A 208 -11.61 -12.24 -12.97
C GLU A 208 -10.51 -11.28 -12.50
N THR A 209 -9.83 -10.61 -13.43
CA THR A 209 -8.82 -9.59 -13.12
C THR A 209 -9.46 -8.37 -12.44
N CYS A 210 -10.54 -7.81 -13.00
CA CYS A 210 -11.30 -6.74 -12.37
C CYS A 210 -11.80 -7.12 -10.98
N HIS A 211 -12.35 -8.33 -10.84
CA HIS A 211 -12.81 -8.85 -9.55
C HIS A 211 -11.66 -8.96 -8.55
N ALA A 212 -10.50 -9.49 -8.97
CA ALA A 212 -9.33 -9.61 -8.11
C ALA A 212 -8.81 -8.23 -7.65
N ILE A 213 -8.72 -7.25 -8.55
CA ILE A 213 -8.36 -5.85 -8.20
C ILE A 213 -9.35 -5.28 -7.19
N THR A 214 -10.66 -5.41 -7.47
CA THR A 214 -11.71 -4.89 -6.59
C THR A 214 -11.63 -5.53 -5.20
N SER A 215 -11.54 -6.86 -5.13
CA SER A 215 -11.48 -7.61 -3.87
C SER A 215 -10.25 -7.23 -3.04
N LEU A 216 -9.10 -7.08 -3.69
CA LEU A 216 -7.86 -6.70 -3.03
C LEU A 216 -7.95 -5.28 -2.45
N VAL A 217 -8.39 -4.31 -3.27
CA VAL A 217 -8.56 -2.91 -2.84
C VAL A 217 -9.60 -2.82 -1.72
N SER A 218 -10.75 -3.49 -1.83
CA SER A 218 -11.77 -3.52 -0.78
C SER A 218 -11.25 -4.12 0.53
N SER A 219 -10.36 -5.11 0.47
CA SER A 219 -9.73 -5.69 1.66
C SER A 219 -8.79 -4.68 2.34
N LEU A 220 -8.02 -3.92 1.55
CA LEU A 220 -7.16 -2.85 2.07
C LEU A 220 -7.95 -1.67 2.64
N MET A 221 -9.05 -1.28 1.99
CA MET A 221 -9.99 -0.28 2.53
C MET A 221 -10.54 -0.73 3.89
N SER A 222 -11.00 -1.97 3.98
CA SER A 222 -11.52 -2.54 5.23
C SER A 222 -10.45 -2.58 6.33
N LEU A 223 -9.21 -2.94 5.97
CA LEU A 223 -8.08 -2.92 6.91
C LEU A 223 -7.82 -1.50 7.43
N ALA A 224 -7.75 -0.51 6.55
CA ALA A 224 -7.47 0.88 6.91
C ALA A 224 -8.57 1.47 7.81
N GLU A 225 -9.84 1.23 7.47
CA GLU A 225 -10.98 1.61 8.31
C GLU A 225 -10.88 0.99 9.70
N PHE A 226 -10.58 -0.31 9.76
CA PHE A 226 -10.51 -1.03 11.02
C PHE A 226 -9.35 -0.53 11.90
N GLN A 227 -8.17 -0.33 11.31
CA GLN A 227 -7.02 0.24 12.00
C GLN A 227 -7.34 1.66 12.51
N ALA A 228 -7.84 2.55 11.66
CA ALA A 228 -8.16 3.92 12.05
C ALA A 228 -9.22 3.99 13.17
N SER A 229 -10.21 3.08 13.15
CA SER A 229 -11.20 2.96 14.22
C SER A 229 -10.56 2.56 15.55
N LYS A 230 -9.58 1.65 15.53
CA LYS A 230 -8.83 1.23 16.71
C LYS A 230 -7.88 2.32 17.21
N VAL A 231 -7.20 3.02 16.31
CA VAL A 231 -6.34 4.18 16.62
C VAL A 231 -7.13 5.29 17.29
N THR A 232 -8.35 5.55 16.85
CA THR A 232 -9.23 6.55 17.48
C THR A 232 -9.57 6.18 18.94
N GLN A 233 -9.70 4.89 19.25
CA GLN A 233 -10.06 4.40 20.59
C GLN A 233 -8.85 4.20 21.50
N PHE A 234 -7.72 3.76 20.93
CA PHE A 234 -6.52 3.34 21.65
C PHE A 234 -5.25 3.91 20.98
N PRO A 235 -5.10 5.24 20.87
CA PRO A 235 -4.02 5.87 20.09
C PRO A 235 -2.62 5.55 20.61
N ALA A 236 -2.48 5.15 21.88
CA ALA A 236 -1.21 4.82 22.50
C ALA A 236 -0.80 3.34 22.39
N ASP A 237 -1.61 2.48 21.74
CA ASP A 237 -1.27 1.06 21.59
C ASP A 237 -0.26 0.86 20.43
N PRO A 238 0.99 0.45 20.72
CA PRO A 238 2.05 0.39 19.71
C PRO A 238 1.79 -0.71 18.66
N ARG A 239 0.92 -1.69 18.95
CA ARG A 239 0.57 -2.75 18.01
C ARG A 239 -0.25 -2.25 16.83
N LEU A 240 -0.78 -1.02 16.90
CA LEU A 240 -1.48 -0.39 15.78
C LEU A 240 -0.54 0.15 14.70
N SER A 241 0.76 0.29 14.98
CA SER A 241 1.83 0.62 14.03
C SER A 241 1.58 1.88 13.17
N PRO A 242 2.16 3.04 13.57
CA PRO A 242 2.21 4.24 12.74
C PRO A 242 2.84 3.98 11.36
N LEU A 243 3.85 3.11 11.27
CA LEU A 243 4.50 2.73 10.00
C LEU A 243 3.51 2.01 9.05
N LEU A 244 2.68 1.10 9.56
CA LEU A 244 1.65 0.44 8.76
C LEU A 244 0.59 1.46 8.29
N ALA A 245 0.16 2.37 9.16
CA ALA A 245 -0.78 3.43 8.78
C ALA A 245 -0.22 4.38 7.73
N LYS A 246 1.05 4.79 7.86
CA LYS A 246 1.76 5.56 6.83
C LYS A 246 1.79 4.80 5.51
N THR A 247 2.05 3.50 5.54
CA THR A 247 2.07 2.68 4.31
C THR A 247 0.67 2.55 3.68
N LEU A 248 -0.40 2.47 4.48
CA LEU A 248 -1.79 2.50 3.99
C LEU A 248 -2.14 3.84 3.34
N LEU A 249 -1.79 4.95 3.99
CA LEU A 249 -1.96 6.29 3.42
C LEU A 249 -1.18 6.44 2.12
N TRP A 250 0.06 5.95 2.06
CA TRP A 250 0.90 5.95 0.87
C TRP A 250 0.27 5.14 -0.28
N PHE A 251 -0.30 3.97 0.02
CA PHE A 251 -1.07 3.22 -0.97
C PHE A 251 -2.23 4.05 -1.53
N PHE A 252 -3.04 4.66 -0.67
CA PHE A 252 -4.18 5.49 -1.12
C PHE A 252 -3.75 6.76 -1.84
N HIS A 253 -2.61 7.34 -1.47
CA HIS A 253 -2.01 8.50 -2.12
C HIS A 253 -1.67 8.19 -3.58
N ARG A 254 -1.21 6.98 -3.89
CA ARG A 254 -0.94 6.55 -5.27
C ARG A 254 -2.18 6.03 -5.99
N TRP A 255 -2.97 5.20 -5.31
CA TRP A 255 -4.12 4.52 -5.89
C TRP A 255 -5.29 5.47 -6.17
N ALA A 256 -5.75 6.24 -5.18
CA ALA A 256 -7.00 6.98 -5.30
C ALA A 256 -6.97 8.04 -6.42
N PRO A 257 -5.90 8.85 -6.59
CA PRO A 257 -5.83 9.81 -7.69
C PRO A 257 -5.86 9.20 -9.10
N ALA A 258 -5.35 7.98 -9.26
CA ALA A 258 -5.31 7.26 -10.53
C ALA A 258 -6.61 6.49 -10.83
N TYR A 259 -7.18 5.83 -9.82
CA TYR A 259 -8.29 4.89 -9.99
C TYR A 259 -9.68 5.48 -9.74
N VAL A 260 -9.79 6.53 -8.92
CA VAL A 260 -11.09 7.13 -8.57
C VAL A 260 -11.38 8.31 -9.47
N LEU A 261 -12.53 8.25 -10.16
CA LEU A 261 -12.94 9.20 -11.20
C LEU A 261 -11.83 9.40 -12.27
N PRO A 262 -11.33 8.31 -12.90
CA PRO A 262 -10.24 8.39 -13.87
C PRO A 262 -10.66 9.22 -15.09
N SER A 263 -9.72 9.97 -15.67
CA SER A 263 -9.99 10.78 -16.86
C SER A 263 -10.08 9.90 -18.09
N THR A 264 -11.27 9.78 -18.69
CA THR A 264 -11.47 8.97 -19.91
C THR A 264 -10.73 9.52 -21.13
N VAL A 265 -10.42 10.82 -21.13
CA VAL A 265 -9.65 11.48 -22.20
C VAL A 265 -8.21 11.00 -22.22
N GLU A 266 -7.61 10.77 -21.05
CA GLU A 266 -6.20 10.38 -20.92
C GLU A 266 -5.94 8.96 -21.41
N TYR A 267 -6.94 8.07 -21.37
CA TYR A 267 -6.82 6.70 -21.86
C TYR A 267 -7.22 6.52 -23.33
N ASN A 268 -7.50 7.60 -24.08
CA ASN A 268 -8.02 7.54 -25.45
C ASN A 268 -9.21 6.57 -25.60
N ALA A 269 -10.01 6.38 -24.54
CA ALA A 269 -11.13 5.46 -24.55
C ALA A 269 -12.22 6.03 -25.46
N SER A 270 -12.25 5.56 -26.72
CA SER A 270 -13.24 5.96 -27.70
C SER A 270 -14.62 5.45 -27.29
N GLY A 271 -15.34 6.23 -26.47
CA GLY A 271 -16.78 6.19 -26.30
C GLY A 271 -17.41 4.95 -25.63
N SER A 272 -16.68 3.86 -25.36
CA SER A 272 -17.22 2.70 -24.62
C SER A 272 -16.94 2.84 -23.13
N GLY A 273 -17.92 3.36 -22.39
CA GLY A 273 -17.89 3.47 -20.92
C GLY A 273 -17.95 2.13 -20.17
N GLU A 274 -17.38 1.05 -20.72
CA GLU A 274 -17.45 -0.32 -20.19
C GLU A 274 -16.08 -1.03 -20.22
N ASN A 275 -14.99 -0.28 -20.04
CA ASN A 275 -13.64 -0.83 -20.20
C ASN A 275 -13.02 -1.17 -18.84
N GLY A 276 -13.41 -2.32 -18.29
CA GLY A 276 -12.67 -2.97 -17.22
C GLY A 276 -12.50 -2.14 -15.96
N VAL A 277 -11.26 -2.03 -15.49
CA VAL A 277 -10.91 -1.38 -14.22
C VAL A 277 -11.30 0.11 -14.15
N LEU A 278 -11.33 0.79 -15.30
CA LEU A 278 -11.66 2.21 -15.39
C LEU A 278 -13.10 2.53 -14.99
N SER A 279 -13.99 1.54 -15.02
CA SER A 279 -15.41 1.70 -14.69
C SER A 279 -15.72 1.56 -13.19
N ILE A 280 -14.85 0.90 -12.43
CA ILE A 280 -15.14 0.44 -11.05
C ILE A 280 -15.39 1.62 -10.10
N TRP A 281 -14.53 2.65 -10.15
CA TRP A 281 -14.61 3.83 -9.28
C TRP A 281 -14.85 5.13 -10.07
N ASN A 282 -15.52 5.04 -11.23
CA ASN A 282 -15.71 6.19 -12.13
C ASN A 282 -16.95 7.04 -11.84
N SER A 283 -17.93 6.51 -11.10
CA SER A 283 -19.13 7.28 -10.76
C SER A 283 -19.88 6.66 -9.59
N GLY A 284 -20.83 7.43 -9.05
CA GLY A 284 -21.78 6.94 -8.05
C GLY A 284 -21.14 6.66 -6.69
N GLU A 285 -21.71 5.68 -5.99
CA GLU A 285 -21.41 5.36 -4.60
C GLU A 285 -19.97 4.89 -4.40
N SER A 286 -19.41 4.09 -5.31
CA SER A 286 -18.04 3.55 -5.16
C SER A 286 -16.98 4.65 -5.12
N SER A 287 -17.11 5.67 -5.99
CA SER A 287 -16.21 6.83 -6.01
C SER A 287 -16.37 7.68 -4.75
N GLN A 288 -17.60 7.87 -4.27
CA GLN A 288 -17.89 8.64 -3.06
C GLN A 288 -17.36 7.93 -1.81
N GLN A 289 -17.56 6.61 -1.71
CA GLN A 289 -17.06 5.79 -0.61
C GLN A 289 -15.53 5.83 -0.55
N ALA A 290 -14.85 5.66 -1.70
CA ALA A 290 -13.39 5.70 -1.76
C ALA A 290 -12.83 7.06 -1.30
N VAL A 291 -13.42 8.17 -1.77
CA VAL A 291 -13.01 9.51 -1.33
C VAL A 291 -13.33 9.71 0.16
N ALA A 292 -14.54 9.38 0.59
CA ALA A 292 -14.96 9.54 1.98
C ALA A 292 -14.06 8.77 2.95
N LEU A 293 -13.66 7.56 2.58
CA LEU A 293 -12.66 6.79 3.31
C LEU A 293 -11.34 7.54 3.42
N CYS A 294 -10.73 7.93 2.29
CA CYS A 294 -9.44 8.61 2.27
C CYS A 294 -9.43 9.85 3.19
N ILE A 295 -10.48 10.67 3.11
CA ILE A 295 -10.60 11.88 3.94
C ILE A 295 -10.81 11.53 5.42
N SER A 296 -11.58 10.48 5.71
CA SER A 296 -11.80 10.02 7.09
C SER A 296 -10.55 9.44 7.73
N LEU A 297 -9.71 8.72 6.97
CA LEU A 297 -8.39 8.27 7.43
C LEU A 297 -7.52 9.46 7.81
N CYS A 298 -7.44 10.47 6.94
CA CYS A 298 -6.68 11.68 7.21
C CYS A 298 -7.17 12.35 8.50
N LEU A 299 -8.49 12.50 8.67
CA LEU A 299 -9.06 13.08 9.89
C LEU A 299 -8.71 12.28 11.14
N HIS A 300 -8.93 10.96 11.13
CA HIS A 300 -8.65 10.12 12.28
C HIS A 300 -7.18 10.18 12.68
N TYR A 301 -6.25 10.06 11.72
CA TYR A 301 -4.82 10.12 12.05
C TYR A 301 -4.35 11.52 12.44
N HIS A 302 -4.87 12.59 11.83
CA HIS A 302 -4.57 13.97 12.26
C HIS A 302 -4.97 14.23 13.71
N CYS A 303 -6.11 13.68 14.16
CA CYS A 303 -6.58 13.87 15.52
C CYS A 303 -5.94 12.91 16.54
N SER A 304 -5.66 11.66 16.15
CA SER A 304 -5.20 10.64 17.09
C SER A 304 -3.68 10.52 17.18
N TRP A 305 -2.95 10.92 16.15
CA TRP A 305 -1.49 10.79 16.06
C TRP A 305 -0.79 12.08 15.60
N PRO A 306 -1.07 13.25 16.21
CA PRO A 306 -0.45 14.52 15.81
C PRO A 306 1.08 14.53 15.94
N GLN A 307 1.65 13.66 16.79
CA GLN A 307 3.08 13.51 16.99
C GLN A 307 3.77 12.64 15.93
N GLU A 308 3.03 11.81 15.19
CA GLU A 308 3.59 10.86 14.22
C GLU A 308 3.88 11.56 12.88
N LYS A 309 5.01 12.27 12.81
CA LYS A 309 5.39 13.12 11.66
C LYS A 309 5.15 12.46 10.30
N GLN A 310 5.64 11.24 10.10
CA GLN A 310 5.52 10.54 8.82
C GLN A 310 4.06 10.24 8.44
N VAL A 311 3.20 9.93 9.42
CA VAL A 311 1.76 9.71 9.20
C VAL A 311 1.09 11.03 8.82
N GLN A 312 1.44 12.13 9.50
CA GLN A 312 0.89 13.46 9.22
C GLN A 312 1.28 13.96 7.82
N GLU A 313 2.54 13.76 7.43
CA GLU A 313 3.06 14.13 6.10
C GLU A 313 2.38 13.33 4.98
N GLU A 314 2.18 12.03 5.16
CA GLU A 314 1.51 11.20 4.16
C GLU A 314 0.00 11.50 4.08
N ALA A 315 -0.67 11.75 5.21
CA ALA A 315 -2.07 12.18 5.23
C ALA A 315 -2.25 13.50 4.47
N ALA A 316 -1.37 14.48 4.70
CA ALA A 316 -1.38 15.74 3.96
C ALA A 316 -1.11 15.54 2.46
N SER A 317 -0.19 14.63 2.11
CA SER A 317 0.14 14.29 0.72
C SER A 317 -1.04 13.67 -0.01
N LEU A 318 -1.76 12.73 0.63
CA LEU A 318 -3.00 12.17 0.11
C LEU A 318 -4.06 13.25 -0.16
N LEU A 319 -4.31 14.15 0.81
CA LEU A 319 -5.25 15.26 0.64
C LEU A 319 -4.87 16.17 -0.53
N LEU A 320 -3.58 16.50 -0.65
CA LEU A 320 -3.05 17.33 -1.73
C LEU A 320 -3.23 16.64 -3.09
N ALA A 321 -2.91 15.36 -3.19
CA ALA A 321 -3.01 14.59 -4.43
C ALA A 321 -4.45 14.51 -4.93
N LEU A 322 -5.42 14.24 -4.05
CA LEU A 322 -6.85 14.26 -4.39
C LEU A 322 -7.30 15.67 -4.83
N SER A 323 -6.83 16.72 -4.14
CA SER A 323 -7.21 18.11 -4.43
C SER A 323 -6.66 18.63 -5.78
N LYS A 324 -5.52 18.12 -6.22
CA LYS A 324 -4.90 18.45 -7.52
C LYS A 324 -5.70 17.87 -8.71
N ARG A 325 -6.57 16.88 -8.50
CA ARG A 325 -7.39 16.27 -9.56
C ARG A 325 -8.49 17.23 -10.07
N GLY A 326 -9.17 16.79 -11.13
CA GLY A 326 -10.19 17.57 -11.84
C GLY A 326 -11.41 17.96 -11.01
N LYS A 327 -12.31 18.75 -11.62
CA LYS A 327 -13.56 19.23 -11.00
C LYS A 327 -14.40 18.11 -10.35
N PRO A 328 -14.56 16.91 -10.95
CA PRO A 328 -15.35 15.84 -10.33
C PRO A 328 -14.81 15.41 -8.96
N MET A 329 -13.50 15.12 -8.86
CA MET A 329 -12.85 14.75 -7.60
C MET A 329 -13.01 15.83 -6.52
N ARG A 330 -12.70 17.08 -6.87
CA ARG A 330 -12.87 18.21 -5.94
C ARG A 330 -14.32 18.37 -5.46
N SER A 331 -15.30 18.14 -6.33
CA SER A 331 -16.72 18.21 -5.97
C SER A 331 -17.10 17.15 -4.95
N VAL A 332 -16.62 15.92 -5.08
CA VAL A 332 -16.89 14.84 -4.13
C VAL A 332 -16.17 15.10 -2.80
N LEU A 333 -14.92 15.55 -2.86
CA LEU A 333 -14.10 15.85 -1.70
C LEU A 333 -14.77 16.89 -0.78
N VAL A 334 -15.24 18.02 -1.32
CA VAL A 334 -15.89 19.08 -0.51
C VAL A 334 -17.27 18.70 0.02
N GLN A 335 -17.89 17.66 -0.52
CA GLN A 335 -19.19 17.16 -0.05
C GLN A 335 -19.05 16.16 1.11
N THR A 336 -17.83 15.69 1.38
CA THR A 336 -17.56 14.72 2.44
C THR A 336 -17.60 15.40 3.82
N PRO A 337 -18.37 14.88 4.81
CA PRO A 337 -18.43 15.47 6.15
C PRO A 337 -17.05 15.61 6.82
N SER A 338 -16.20 14.60 6.68
CA SER A 338 -14.83 14.57 7.21
C SER A 338 -13.96 15.70 6.65
N PHE A 339 -14.24 16.19 5.43
CA PHE A 339 -13.50 17.34 4.87
C PHE A 339 -13.84 18.63 5.60
N CYS A 340 -15.13 18.88 5.88
CA CYS A 340 -15.55 20.04 6.68
C CYS A 340 -14.94 20.00 8.10
N GLN A 341 -14.84 18.80 8.67
CA GLN A 341 -14.19 18.57 9.95
C GLN A 341 -12.69 18.87 9.91
N LEU A 342 -11.97 18.40 8.89
CA LEU A 342 -10.55 18.72 8.67
C LEU A 342 -10.31 20.23 8.53
N VAL A 343 -11.13 20.93 7.76
CA VAL A 343 -11.01 22.40 7.60
C VAL A 343 -11.24 23.10 8.94
N SER A 344 -12.19 22.63 9.73
CA SER A 344 -12.47 23.17 11.06
C SER A 344 -11.32 22.91 12.03
N LEU A 345 -10.77 21.69 12.02
CA LEU A 345 -9.57 21.34 12.79
C LEU A 345 -8.40 22.25 12.41
N HIS A 346 -8.15 22.42 11.11
CA HIS A 346 -7.10 23.32 10.62
C HIS A 346 -7.32 24.78 11.05
N ALA A 347 -8.55 25.28 11.01
CA ALA A 347 -8.85 26.65 11.46
C ALA A 347 -8.54 26.86 12.95
N ILE A 348 -8.73 25.82 13.78
CA ILE A 348 -8.40 25.83 15.21
C ILE A 348 -6.88 25.76 15.41
N THR A 349 -6.19 24.91 14.65
CA THR A 349 -4.75 24.66 14.85
C THR A 349 -3.84 25.64 14.12
N ALA A 350 -4.29 26.32 13.07
CA ALA A 350 -3.49 27.26 12.28
C ALA A 350 -3.00 28.48 13.08
N GLY A 351 -3.65 28.79 14.21
CA GLY A 351 -3.23 29.85 15.12
C GLY A 351 -2.17 29.43 16.14
N ILE A 352 -1.85 28.14 16.22
CA ILE A 352 -0.87 27.60 17.16
C ILE A 352 0.53 27.93 16.66
N ARG A 353 1.36 28.47 17.55
CA ARG A 353 2.73 28.87 17.19
C ARG A 353 3.58 27.63 16.96
N HIS A 354 4.56 27.72 16.06
CA HIS A 354 5.51 26.63 15.78
C HIS A 354 6.34 26.17 17.00
N ASN A 355 6.37 26.97 18.08
CA ASN A 355 7.05 26.65 19.34
C ASN A 355 6.06 26.33 20.48
N ALA A 356 4.78 26.10 20.17
CA ALA A 356 3.80 25.69 21.15
C ALA A 356 4.22 24.37 21.80
N ALA A 357 3.95 24.24 23.10
CA ALA A 357 4.19 22.99 23.80
C ALA A 357 3.26 21.90 23.24
N GLN A 358 3.72 20.65 23.24
CA GLN A 358 2.92 19.50 22.78
C GLN A 358 1.53 19.46 23.45
N LEU A 359 1.46 19.74 24.75
CA LEU A 359 0.22 19.82 25.51
C LEU A 359 -0.77 20.88 24.97
N GLU A 360 -0.28 22.00 24.44
CA GLU A 360 -1.12 23.05 23.84
C GLU A 360 -1.77 22.57 22.54
N VAL A 361 -1.01 21.85 21.71
CA VAL A 361 -1.49 21.22 20.46
C VAL A 361 -2.54 20.14 20.79
N GLU A 362 -2.22 19.24 21.72
CA GLU A 362 -3.13 18.18 22.17
C GLU A 362 -4.43 18.75 22.74
N THR A 363 -4.36 19.84 23.52
CA THR A 363 -5.54 20.51 24.08
C THR A 363 -6.43 21.12 22.99
N ALA A 364 -5.83 21.76 21.98
CA ALA A 364 -6.57 22.34 20.86
C ALA A 364 -7.26 21.27 20.01
N ILE A 365 -6.59 20.14 19.78
CA ILE A 365 -7.16 18.98 19.08
C ILE A 365 -8.26 18.32 19.93
N ALA A 366 -8.06 18.16 21.24
CA ALA A 366 -9.06 17.58 22.14
C ALA A 366 -10.34 18.45 22.25
N ALA A 367 -10.22 19.77 22.08
CA ALA A 367 -11.36 20.68 22.02
C ALA A 367 -12.18 20.56 20.72
N PHE A 368 -11.69 19.83 19.71
CA PHE A 368 -12.38 19.62 18.45
C PHE A 368 -13.52 18.59 18.59
N PRO A 369 -14.78 18.98 18.36
CA PRO A 369 -15.93 18.10 18.59
C PRO A 369 -16.12 16.99 17.53
N GLY A 370 -15.33 16.99 16.45
CA GLY A 370 -15.56 16.10 15.30
C GLY A 370 -15.31 14.61 15.53
N LEU A 371 -14.67 14.22 16.64
CA LEU A 371 -14.44 12.82 17.02
C LEU A 371 -15.45 12.26 18.05
N GLN A 372 -16.44 13.05 18.49
CA GLN A 372 -17.42 12.61 19.50
C GLN A 372 -18.43 11.60 18.93
N GLY A 373 -17.97 10.34 18.81
CA GLY A 373 -18.75 9.17 18.42
C GLY A 373 -18.19 7.83 18.94
N SER A 374 -17.09 7.84 19.72
CA SER A 374 -16.56 6.64 20.39
C SER A 374 -16.68 6.78 21.92
N PRO A 375 -16.93 5.68 22.65
CA PRO A 375 -17.25 5.74 24.08
C PRO A 375 -16.04 6.24 24.86
N THR A 376 -16.29 7.22 25.73
CA THR A 376 -15.35 7.68 26.75
C THR A 376 -14.71 6.49 27.47
N PRO A 377 -13.37 6.42 27.60
CA PRO A 377 -12.75 5.39 28.42
C PRO A 377 -13.26 5.54 29.87
N PRO A 378 -13.54 4.43 30.57
CA PRO A 378 -13.94 4.51 31.96
C PRO A 378 -12.78 5.12 32.75
N THR A 379 -13.05 6.26 33.39
CA THR A 379 -12.21 6.81 34.44
C THR A 379 -12.05 5.77 35.54
N ASN A 380 -10.81 5.36 35.84
CA ASN A 380 -10.35 5.00 37.18
C ASN A 380 -8.84 5.18 37.27
#